data_AF-A0A183ED33-F1
#
_entry.id   AF-A0A183ED33-F1
#
_cell.length_a   1.000
_cell.length_b   1.000
_cell.length_c   1.000
_cell.angle_alpha   90.00
_cell.angle_beta   90.00
_cell.angle_gamma   90.00
#
_symmetry.space_group_name_H-M   'P 1'
#
loop_
_entity.id
_entity.type
_entity.pdbx_description
1 polymer ?
#
loop_
_entity_poly.entity_id
_entity_poly.type
_entity_poly.pdbx_seq_one_letter_code
_entity_poly.pdbx_strand_id
1 'polypeptide(L)'
;MLQMNYVFDGVLKQYGLTKAWVILLEEDHYVSPDFLHVMRLIVNNKLEYCAECQVISLGLYLKRYNNFAENLDRLGIHPWFSSKHNMGMAINSSTWALIKNCTKVLSTKCLPTRLRVIVVKAPRVLHVGDCGVHTHRCAARELFENVADSLFPEKMKVVERMTRTMKPSKENGGWGDTRDHELCLNNSHVPDLAAYDFYLRSSAGALNNNNSIASRNVSHSVIVRL
;
A
#
# COMPACT_ATOMS: atom_id res chain seq x y z
N MET A 1 -10.42 -8.68 -1.18
CA MET A 1 -10.28 -8.49 -2.65
C MET A 1 -11.24 -7.46 -3.23
N LEU A 2 -12.51 -7.44 -2.80
CA LEU A 2 -13.52 -6.52 -3.33
C LEU A 2 -13.10 -5.03 -3.29
N GLN A 3 -12.63 -4.54 -2.14
CA GLN A 3 -12.18 -3.14 -1.99
C GLN A 3 -11.06 -2.80 -2.98
N MET A 4 -10.08 -3.68 -3.15
CA MET A 4 -8.95 -3.48 -4.06
C MET A 4 -9.40 -3.42 -5.52
N ASN A 5 -10.29 -4.34 -5.91
CA ASN A 5 -10.90 -4.35 -7.24
C ASN A 5 -11.71 -3.08 -7.50
N TYR A 6 -12.53 -2.64 -6.53
CA TYR A 6 -13.28 -1.39 -6.65
C TYR A 6 -12.38 -0.17 -6.84
N VAL A 7 -11.29 -0.06 -6.06
CA VAL A 7 -10.35 1.05 -6.18
C VAL A 7 -9.62 1.01 -7.51
N PHE A 8 -8.97 -0.10 -7.86
CA PHE A 8 -8.11 -0.17 -9.03
C PHE A 8 -8.89 -0.24 -10.34
N ASP A 9 -9.91 -1.09 -10.41
CA ASP A 9 -10.66 -1.32 -11.64
C ASP A 9 -11.86 -0.40 -11.78
N GLY A 10 -12.46 0.07 -10.68
CA GLY A 10 -13.51 1.08 -10.66
C GLY A 10 -12.94 2.48 -10.73
N VAL A 11 -12.50 2.99 -9.58
CA VAL A 11 -12.13 4.40 -9.40
C VAL A 11 -10.93 4.79 -10.28
N LEU A 12 -9.79 4.13 -10.14
CA LEU A 12 -8.57 4.55 -10.83
C LEU A 12 -8.68 4.47 -12.35
N LYS A 13 -9.32 3.42 -12.89
CA LYS A 13 -9.57 3.32 -14.33
C LYS A 13 -10.54 4.39 -14.82
N GLN A 14 -11.65 4.60 -14.13
CA GLN A 14 -12.66 5.59 -14.52
C GLN A 14 -12.07 7.01 -14.61
N TYR A 15 -11.18 7.38 -13.69
CA TYR A 15 -10.55 8.70 -13.66
C TYR A 15 -9.18 8.77 -14.39
N GLY A 16 -8.76 7.71 -15.08
CA GLY A 16 -7.49 7.70 -15.81
C GLY A 16 -6.24 7.81 -14.93
N LEU A 17 -6.32 7.43 -13.65
CA LEU A 17 -5.26 7.52 -12.65
C LEU A 17 -4.26 6.34 -12.74
N THR A 18 -3.79 6.03 -13.94
CA THR A 18 -2.96 4.84 -14.22
C THR A 18 -1.59 4.85 -13.55
N LYS A 19 -1.06 6.04 -13.25
CA LYS A 19 0.24 6.25 -12.57
C LYS A 19 0.13 6.37 -11.05
N ALA A 20 -1.08 6.32 -10.50
CA ALA A 20 -1.29 6.52 -9.07
C ALA A 20 -0.74 5.34 -8.26
N TRP A 21 -0.22 5.67 -7.08
CA TRP A 21 0.09 4.70 -6.03
C TRP A 21 -1.05 4.68 -5.03
N VAL A 22 -1.55 3.48 -4.72
CA VAL A 22 -2.57 3.27 -3.70
C VAL A 22 -1.89 2.80 -2.42
N ILE A 23 -2.11 3.52 -1.32
CA ILE A 23 -1.57 3.16 -0.01
C ILE A 23 -2.69 2.53 0.83
N LEU A 24 -2.41 1.36 1.39
CA LEU A 24 -3.34 0.58 2.20
C LEU A 24 -3.06 0.82 3.68
N LEU A 25 -4.07 1.29 4.40
CA LEU A 25 -4.03 1.53 5.84
C LEU A 25 -5.20 0.82 6.51
N GLU A 26 -4.99 0.36 7.74
CA GLU A 26 -6.01 -0.21 8.61
C GLU A 26 -6.51 0.86 9.59
N GLU A 27 -7.59 0.60 10.31
CA GLU A 27 -8.22 1.58 11.20
C GLU A 27 -7.39 1.95 12.42
N ASP A 28 -6.50 1.06 12.84
CA ASP A 28 -5.60 1.15 13.97
C ASP A 28 -4.16 1.54 13.57
N HIS A 29 -4.02 2.11 12.37
CA HIS A 29 -2.78 2.74 11.93
C HIS A 29 -2.74 4.23 12.32
N TYR A 30 -1.65 4.62 12.97
CA TYR A 30 -1.27 6.01 13.18
C TYR A 30 -0.20 6.41 12.15
N VAL A 31 -0.41 7.52 11.44
CA VAL A 31 0.51 8.01 10.40
C VAL A 31 1.33 9.21 10.87
N SER A 32 2.58 9.30 10.41
CA SER A 32 3.45 10.45 10.70
C SER A 32 2.99 11.71 9.94
N PRO A 33 3.36 12.91 10.43
CA PRO A 33 3.09 14.17 9.72
C PRO A 33 3.71 14.25 8.31
N ASP A 34 4.88 13.62 8.10
CA ASP A 34 5.61 13.64 6.82
C ASP A 34 5.31 12.44 5.90
N PHE A 35 4.31 11.62 6.24
CA PHE A 35 4.01 10.36 5.55
C PHE A 35 3.86 10.51 4.03
N LEU A 36 3.06 11.48 3.57
CA LEU A 36 2.87 11.75 2.14
C LEU A 36 4.10 12.36 1.47
N HIS A 37 4.87 13.16 2.21
CA HIS A 37 6.11 13.75 1.71
C HIS A 37 7.14 12.67 1.37
N VAL A 38 7.37 11.76 2.32
CA VAL A 38 8.28 10.62 2.15
C VAL A 38 7.80 9.71 1.02
N MET A 39 6.50 9.43 0.94
CA MET A 39 5.95 8.64 -0.17
C MET A 39 6.25 9.27 -1.53
N ARG A 40 6.08 10.59 -1.68
CA ARG A 40 6.39 11.30 -2.94
C ARG A 40 7.88 11.21 -3.29
N LEU A 41 8.77 11.38 -2.32
CA LEU A 41 10.22 11.22 -2.54
C LEU A 41 10.57 9.82 -3.04
N ILE A 42 9.98 8.78 -2.45
CA ILE A 42 10.21 7.39 -2.86
C ILE A 42 9.68 7.15 -4.27
N VAL A 43 8.45 7.58 -4.57
CA VAL A 43 7.83 7.36 -5.89
C VAL A 43 8.59 8.09 -6.99
N ASN A 44 8.93 9.36 -6.78
CA ASN A 44 9.60 10.18 -7.79
C ASN A 44 11.01 9.67 -8.13
N ASN A 45 11.72 9.11 -7.13
CA ASN A 45 13.08 8.59 -7.30
C ASN A 45 13.12 7.06 -7.35
N LYS A 46 11.97 6.40 -7.56
CA LYS A 46 11.86 4.94 -7.50
C LYS A 46 12.82 4.23 -8.46
N LEU A 47 12.97 4.74 -9.68
CA LEU A 47 13.85 4.13 -10.68
C LEU A 47 15.32 4.13 -10.24
N GLU A 48 15.76 5.19 -9.55
CA GLU A 48 17.10 5.29 -8.97
C GLU A 48 17.26 4.36 -7.76
N TYR A 49 16.27 4.33 -6.86
CA TYR A 49 16.34 3.51 -5.66
C TYR A 49 16.21 2.01 -5.98
N CYS A 50 15.18 1.62 -6.73
CA CYS A 50 14.84 0.25 -7.08
C CYS A 50 13.83 0.19 -8.25
N ALA A 51 14.34 0.12 -9.48
CA ALA A 51 13.53 0.00 -10.69
C ALA A 51 12.61 -1.22 -10.65
N GLU A 52 13.08 -2.32 -10.07
CA GLU A 52 12.47 -3.63 -10.01
C GLU A 52 11.55 -3.86 -8.80
N CYS A 53 11.46 -2.90 -7.86
CA CYS A 53 10.57 -3.03 -6.71
C CYS A 53 9.10 -2.81 -7.11
N GLN A 54 8.20 -3.66 -6.66
CA GLN A 54 6.76 -3.58 -6.95
C GLN A 54 5.96 -2.93 -5.84
N VAL A 55 6.50 -2.93 -4.62
CA VAL A 55 5.82 -2.52 -3.39
C VAL A 55 6.64 -1.45 -2.66
N ILE A 56 5.96 -0.55 -1.97
CA ILE A 56 6.56 0.35 -0.97
C ILE A 56 5.91 0.06 0.39
N SER A 57 6.69 -0.04 1.45
CA SER A 57 6.20 -0.20 2.83
C SER A 57 6.57 1.04 3.63
N LEU A 58 5.56 1.78 4.07
CA LEU A 58 5.72 2.98 4.89
C LEU A 58 5.68 2.66 6.40
N GLY A 59 5.29 1.45 6.78
CA GLY A 59 5.40 0.93 8.15
C GLY A 59 6.37 -0.24 8.26
N LEU A 60 6.88 -0.44 9.48
CA LEU A 60 7.69 -1.58 9.90
C LEU A 60 7.43 -1.85 11.39
N TYR A 61 7.42 -3.13 11.79
CA TYR A 61 7.36 -3.51 13.19
C TYR A 61 8.74 -3.34 13.85
N LEU A 62 9.02 -2.14 14.36
CA LEU A 62 10.23 -1.90 15.15
C LEU A 62 10.06 -2.44 16.58
N LYS A 63 11.04 -3.23 17.04
CA LYS A 63 11.10 -3.68 18.45
C LYS A 63 11.58 -2.57 19.39
N ARG A 64 12.39 -1.64 18.88
CA ARG A 64 13.00 -0.51 19.61
C ARG A 64 13.06 0.70 18.68
N TYR A 65 12.88 1.89 19.24
CA TYR A 65 12.88 3.17 18.51
C TYR A 65 14.14 4.01 18.75
N ASN A 66 15.16 3.45 19.40
CA ASN A 66 16.36 4.20 19.81
C ASN A 66 17.09 4.88 18.64
N ASN A 67 17.02 4.29 17.44
CA ASN A 67 17.69 4.82 16.25
C ASN A 67 16.67 5.47 15.29
N PHE A 68 15.48 5.86 15.76
CA PHE A 68 14.41 6.36 14.90
C PHE A 68 14.84 7.63 14.16
N ALA A 69 15.38 8.62 14.88
CA ALA A 69 15.85 9.89 14.33
C ALA A 69 16.92 9.69 13.24
N GLU A 70 17.92 8.85 13.49
CA GLU A 70 19.01 8.56 12.54
C GLU A 70 18.55 7.85 11.26
N ASN A 71 17.38 7.22 11.30
CA ASN A 71 16.82 6.45 10.19
C ASN A 71 15.72 7.21 9.42
N LEU A 72 15.45 8.47 9.76
CA LEU A 72 14.40 9.27 9.12
C LEU A 72 14.61 9.37 7.60
N ASP A 73 15.82 9.60 7.11
CA ASP A 73 16.12 9.72 5.68
C ASP A 73 16.52 8.38 5.02
N ARG A 74 16.39 7.25 5.71
CA ARG A 74 16.96 5.96 5.27
C ARG A 74 15.91 4.97 4.76
N LEU A 75 16.27 4.28 3.68
CA LEU A 75 15.50 3.24 3.01
C LEU A 75 16.24 1.90 3.02
N GLY A 76 15.48 0.81 3.05
CA GLY A 76 15.94 -0.54 2.77
C GLY A 76 15.24 -1.12 1.53
N ILE A 77 15.85 -2.11 0.90
CA ILE A 77 15.27 -2.85 -0.22
C ILE A 77 15.30 -4.34 0.11
N HIS A 78 14.12 -4.92 0.33
CA HIS A 78 13.98 -6.29 0.82
C HIS A 78 13.10 -7.12 -0.12
N PRO A 79 13.17 -8.46 -0.05
CA PRO A 79 12.07 -9.29 -0.53
C PRO A 79 10.83 -9.01 0.34
N TRP A 80 9.64 -9.00 -0.27
CA TRP A 80 8.41 -8.73 0.46
C TRP A 80 8.00 -9.92 1.32
N PHE A 81 7.48 -9.64 2.52
CA PHE A 81 6.98 -10.63 3.47
C PHE A 81 5.74 -10.06 4.16
N SER A 82 4.65 -10.82 4.17
CA SER A 82 3.38 -10.41 4.75
C SER A 82 3.49 -10.00 6.21
N SER A 83 4.27 -10.73 7.01
CA SER A 83 4.43 -10.47 8.45
C SER A 83 5.32 -9.28 8.81
N LYS A 84 5.96 -8.63 7.82
CA LYS A 84 6.89 -7.51 8.05
C LYS A 84 6.54 -6.24 7.29
N HIS A 85 5.89 -6.38 6.14
CA HIS A 85 5.75 -5.33 5.13
C HIS A 85 4.28 -5.14 4.71
N ASN A 86 3.34 -5.44 5.60
CA ASN A 86 1.90 -5.21 5.45
C ASN A 86 1.49 -3.77 5.83
N MET A 87 2.15 -3.17 6.84
CA MET A 87 1.77 -1.84 7.34
C MET A 87 2.12 -0.71 6.36
N GLY A 88 1.14 0.08 5.97
CA GLY A 88 1.34 1.17 5.02
C GLY A 88 1.85 0.68 3.67
N MET A 89 1.38 -0.50 3.24
CA MET A 89 1.75 -1.09 1.97
C MET A 89 1.17 -0.26 0.83
N ALA A 90 2.01 0.14 -0.12
CA ALA A 90 1.59 0.86 -1.31
C ALA A 90 1.95 0.10 -2.59
N ILE A 91 0.99 0.03 -3.51
CA ILE A 91 1.10 -0.63 -4.81
C ILE A 91 0.45 0.23 -5.89
N ASN A 92 0.84 0.01 -7.15
CA ASN A 92 0.25 0.69 -8.30
C ASN A 92 -0.56 -0.28 -9.18
N SER A 93 -1.20 0.24 -10.23
CA SER A 93 -2.05 -0.54 -11.13
C SER A 93 -1.33 -1.72 -11.80
N SER A 94 -0.05 -1.57 -12.14
CA SER A 94 0.74 -2.68 -12.70
C SER A 94 0.97 -3.79 -11.69
N THR A 95 1.29 -3.44 -10.43
CA THR A 95 1.45 -4.43 -9.36
C THR A 95 0.12 -5.11 -9.04
N TRP A 96 -0.99 -4.35 -9.02
CA TRP A 96 -2.32 -4.92 -8.82
C TRP A 96 -2.70 -5.92 -9.90
N ALA A 97 -2.41 -5.64 -11.18
CA ALA A 97 -2.68 -6.57 -12.28
C ALA A 97 -1.92 -7.91 -12.10
N LEU A 98 -0.67 -7.87 -11.64
CA LEU A 98 0.09 -9.08 -11.33
C LEU A 98 -0.56 -9.90 -10.21
N ILE A 99 -1.03 -9.24 -9.15
CA ILE A 99 -1.69 -9.90 -8.01
C ILE A 99 -3.05 -10.47 -8.43
N LYS A 100 -3.82 -9.72 -9.22
CA LYS A 100 -5.15 -10.11 -9.69
C LYS A 100 -5.11 -11.31 -10.63
N ASN A 101 -4.05 -11.47 -11.41
CA ASN A 101 -3.87 -12.68 -12.23
C ASN A 101 -3.66 -13.95 -11.39
N CYS A 102 -3.49 -13.82 -10.08
CA CYS A 102 -3.36 -14.92 -9.12
C CYS A 102 -4.62 -15.18 -8.28
N THR A 103 -5.79 -14.72 -8.72
CA THR A 103 -7.07 -14.83 -7.99
C THR A 103 -7.48 -16.27 -7.65
N LYS A 104 -7.20 -17.25 -8.52
CA LYS A 104 -7.54 -18.67 -8.25
C LYS A 104 -6.73 -19.28 -7.11
N VAL A 105 -5.49 -18.83 -6.93
CA VAL A 105 -4.60 -19.25 -5.85
C VAL A 105 -3.80 -18.02 -5.43
N LEU A 106 -4.37 -17.23 -4.50
CA LEU A 106 -3.73 -16.03 -3.94
C LEU A 106 -2.51 -16.43 -3.10
N SER A 107 -1.44 -16.80 -3.80
CA SER A 107 -0.21 -17.33 -3.24
C SER A 107 0.99 -16.66 -3.88
N THR A 108 2.03 -16.48 -3.07
CA THR A 108 3.35 -16.04 -3.55
C THR A 108 3.95 -16.99 -4.60
N LYS A 109 3.46 -18.23 -4.69
CA LYS A 109 3.85 -19.21 -5.71
C LYS A 109 3.29 -18.89 -7.11
N CYS A 110 2.19 -18.15 -7.19
CA CYS A 110 1.57 -17.81 -8.46
C CYS A 110 2.24 -16.62 -9.14
N LEU A 111 2.80 -15.68 -8.37
CA LEU A 111 3.42 -14.48 -8.92
C LEU A 111 4.63 -14.86 -9.80
N PRO A 112 4.80 -14.23 -10.98
CA PRO A 112 5.87 -14.57 -11.92
C PRO A 112 7.26 -14.34 -11.32
N THR A 113 7.37 -13.34 -10.44
CA THR A 113 8.55 -13.05 -9.64
C THR A 113 8.14 -12.72 -8.21
N ARG A 114 9.03 -13.00 -7.26
CA ARG A 114 8.81 -12.58 -5.87
C ARG A 114 8.82 -11.05 -5.80
N LEU A 115 7.83 -10.50 -5.11
CA LEU A 115 7.73 -9.06 -4.91
C LEU A 115 8.95 -8.56 -4.12
N ARG A 116 9.50 -7.45 -4.60
CA ARG A 116 10.53 -6.65 -3.96
C ARG A 116 9.89 -5.40 -3.39
N VAL A 117 10.33 -4.98 -2.21
CA VAL A 117 9.76 -3.85 -1.48
C VAL A 117 10.83 -2.83 -1.12
N ILE A 118 10.51 -1.55 -1.32
CA ILE A 118 11.23 -0.43 -0.70
C ILE A 118 10.61 -0.20 0.68
N VAL A 119 11.42 -0.26 1.73
CA VAL A 119 10.96 -0.07 3.12
C VAL A 119 11.59 1.19 3.70
N VAL A 120 10.80 2.01 4.40
CA VAL A 120 11.36 3.09 5.22
C VAL A 120 11.99 2.51 6.49
N LYS A 121 13.21 2.92 6.85
CA LYS A 121 13.89 2.40 8.05
C LYS A 121 13.29 2.99 9.34
N ALA A 122 12.88 4.26 9.31
CA ALA A 122 11.99 4.85 10.31
C ALA A 122 10.54 4.78 9.81
N PRO A 123 9.65 4.01 10.46
CA PRO A 123 8.26 3.84 10.04
C PRO A 123 7.47 5.14 10.13
N ARG A 124 6.70 5.43 9.08
CA ARG A 124 5.73 6.52 8.99
C ARG A 124 4.31 6.04 9.24
N VAL A 125 4.12 4.73 9.36
CA VAL A 125 2.89 4.08 9.79
C VAL A 125 3.21 3.21 10.99
N LEU A 126 2.54 3.47 12.10
CA LEU A 126 2.66 2.75 13.35
C LEU A 126 1.33 2.07 13.65
N HIS A 127 1.38 0.83 14.12
CA HIS A 127 0.22 0.11 14.61
C HIS A 127 -0.03 0.50 16.07
N VAL A 128 -1.20 1.08 16.36
CA VAL A 128 -1.61 1.50 17.71
C VAL A 128 -2.59 0.51 18.35
N GLY A 129 -3.12 -0.45 17.59
CA GLY A 129 -4.05 -1.48 18.07
C GLY A 129 -3.43 -2.52 19.02
N ASP A 130 -2.09 -2.68 19.02
CA ASP A 130 -1.38 -3.64 19.89
C ASP A 130 -1.23 -3.16 21.35
N CYS A 131 -1.90 -2.07 21.72
CA CYS A 131 -1.64 -1.40 22.97
C CYS A 131 -2.57 -1.91 24.09
N GLY A 132 -1.98 -2.53 25.13
CA GLY A 132 -2.71 -3.31 26.14
C GLY A 132 -1.82 -3.79 27.29
N VAL A 133 -2.34 -4.69 28.15
CA VAL A 133 -1.73 -5.10 29.45
C VAL A 133 -0.28 -5.59 29.34
N HIS A 134 0.14 -6.13 28.19
CA HIS A 134 1.50 -6.63 27.96
C HIS A 134 2.35 -5.78 27.00
N THR A 135 1.79 -4.75 26.37
CA THR A 135 2.50 -3.94 25.35
C THR A 135 2.07 -2.47 25.45
N HIS A 136 2.93 -1.64 26.04
CA HIS A 136 2.67 -0.21 26.30
C HIS A 136 2.95 0.71 25.10
N ARG A 137 2.78 0.24 23.85
CA ARG A 137 3.19 0.98 22.65
C ARG A 137 2.11 1.93 22.10
N CYS A 138 1.39 2.64 22.97
CA CYS A 138 0.40 3.64 22.54
C CYS A 138 1.02 5.04 22.27
N ALA A 139 2.31 5.26 22.57
CA ALA A 139 2.96 6.57 22.52
C ALA A 139 3.42 7.00 21.10
N ALA A 140 2.62 6.69 20.07
CA ALA A 140 2.93 7.05 18.68
C ALA A 140 3.10 8.56 18.50
N ARG A 141 2.25 9.36 19.16
CA ARG A 141 2.29 10.82 19.08
C ARG A 141 3.59 11.40 19.66
N GLU A 142 3.94 10.99 20.87
CA GLU A 142 5.16 11.43 21.57
C GLU A 142 6.42 11.10 20.77
N LEU A 143 6.46 9.92 20.12
CA LEU A 143 7.59 9.54 19.26
C LEU A 143 7.83 10.55 18.14
N PHE A 144 6.77 11.01 17.46
CA PHE A 144 6.89 11.98 16.37
C PHE A 144 7.09 13.41 16.86
N GLU A 145 6.53 13.79 18.00
CA GLU A 145 6.79 15.08 18.66
C GLU A 145 8.28 15.23 18.98
N ASN A 146 8.92 14.18 19.49
CA ASN A 146 10.34 14.18 19.84
C ASN A 146 11.30 14.34 18.65
N VAL A 147 10.83 14.10 17.42
CA VAL A 147 11.64 14.24 16.20
C VAL A 147 11.05 15.22 15.19
N ALA A 148 10.11 16.06 15.62
CA ALA A 148 9.34 16.93 14.74
C ALA A 148 10.22 17.79 13.83
N ASP A 149 11.31 18.34 14.37
CA ASP A 149 12.26 19.20 13.65
C ASP A 149 13.08 18.46 12.58
N SER A 150 13.11 17.13 12.61
CA SER A 150 13.88 16.29 11.67
C SER A 150 12.98 15.53 10.69
N LEU A 151 11.66 15.69 10.78
CA LEU A 151 10.71 15.21 9.77
C LEU A 151 10.88 15.99 8.47
N PHE A 152 10.25 15.51 7.39
CA PHE A 152 10.30 16.14 6.06
C PHE A 152 11.73 16.20 5.46
N PRO A 153 12.46 15.08 5.37
CA PRO A 153 13.79 15.07 4.77
C PRO A 153 13.76 15.55 3.32
N GLU A 154 14.79 16.27 2.85
CA GLU A 154 14.84 16.73 1.45
C GLU A 154 15.01 15.56 0.46
N LYS A 155 15.72 14.50 0.87
CA LYS A 155 16.02 13.32 0.05
C LYS A 155 16.08 12.06 0.90
N MET A 156 15.82 10.92 0.27
CA MET A 156 15.95 9.60 0.88
C MET A 156 17.22 8.89 0.39
N LYS A 157 17.77 7.98 1.19
CA LYS A 157 18.98 7.21 0.89
C LYS A 157 18.77 5.72 1.10
N VAL A 158 19.10 4.90 0.10
CA VAL A 158 19.12 3.44 0.25
C VAL A 158 20.38 3.04 1.00
N VAL A 159 20.22 2.52 2.23
CA VAL A 159 21.34 2.12 3.10
C VAL A 159 21.47 0.60 3.25
N GLU A 160 20.46 -0.15 2.84
CA GLU A 160 20.43 -1.61 3.02
C GLU A 160 19.76 -2.28 1.82
N ARG A 161 20.36 -3.37 1.33
CA ARG A 161 19.77 -4.26 0.33
C ARG A 161 19.82 -5.69 0.85
N MET A 162 18.66 -6.24 1.20
CA MET A 162 18.53 -7.63 1.67
C MET A 162 18.28 -8.55 0.48
N THR A 163 19.08 -9.61 0.35
CA THR A 163 18.93 -10.61 -0.72
C THR A 163 18.28 -11.91 -0.23
N ARG A 164 18.39 -12.21 1.07
CA ARG A 164 17.90 -13.47 1.65
C ARG A 164 16.38 -13.50 1.70
N THR A 165 15.79 -14.57 1.17
CA THR A 165 14.36 -14.83 1.31
C THR A 165 14.10 -15.61 2.60
N MET A 166 13.13 -15.20 3.42
CA MET A 166 12.68 -15.98 4.58
C MET A 166 11.86 -17.18 4.13
N LYS A 167 11.86 -18.25 4.95
CA LYS A 167 10.98 -19.40 4.72
C LYS A 167 9.51 -18.92 4.81
N PRO A 168 8.63 -19.38 3.91
CA PRO A 168 7.19 -19.13 4.02
C PRO A 168 6.69 -19.55 5.42
N SER A 169 5.75 -18.78 5.98
CA SER A 169 5.07 -19.19 7.20
C SER A 169 4.28 -20.48 6.96
N LYS A 170 4.02 -21.21 8.05
CA LYS A 170 2.99 -22.26 8.00
C LYS A 170 1.65 -21.63 7.64
N GLU A 171 0.79 -22.40 6.99
CA GLU A 171 -0.59 -22.00 6.77
C GLU A 171 -1.30 -21.85 8.12
N ASN A 172 -2.09 -20.78 8.27
CA ASN A 172 -2.81 -20.51 9.52
C ASN A 172 -4.17 -21.25 9.57
N GLY A 173 -4.61 -21.89 8.48
CA GLY A 173 -5.94 -22.47 8.36
C GLY A 173 -7.05 -21.42 8.23
N GLY A 174 -8.31 -21.82 8.47
CA GLY A 174 -9.47 -20.92 8.46
C GLY A 174 -9.99 -20.50 7.08
N TRP A 175 -9.42 -21.03 5.99
CA TRP A 175 -9.79 -20.71 4.61
C TRP A 175 -10.11 -21.98 3.79
N GLY A 176 -10.78 -22.95 4.41
CA GLY A 176 -11.09 -24.25 3.79
C GLY A 176 -12.52 -24.37 3.25
N ASP A 177 -13.41 -23.43 3.60
CA ASP A 177 -14.81 -23.46 3.17
C ASP A 177 -14.92 -23.07 1.69
N THR A 178 -15.58 -23.91 0.90
CA THR A 178 -15.75 -23.67 -0.54
C THR A 178 -16.56 -22.41 -0.83
N ARG A 179 -17.46 -22.02 0.08
CA ARG A 179 -18.27 -20.80 -0.05
C ARG A 179 -17.41 -19.55 0.06
N ASP A 180 -16.37 -19.56 0.90
CA ASP A 180 -15.42 -18.46 0.99
C ASP A 180 -14.61 -18.34 -0.31
N HIS A 181 -14.26 -19.46 -0.92
CA HIS A 181 -13.54 -19.48 -2.20
C HIS A 181 -14.39 -18.93 -3.33
N GLU A 182 -15.64 -19.38 -3.43
CA GLU A 182 -16.60 -18.88 -4.43
C GLU A 182 -16.89 -17.39 -4.26
N LEU A 183 -17.13 -16.94 -3.02
CA LEU A 183 -17.32 -15.52 -2.73
C LEU A 183 -16.09 -14.69 -3.10
N CYS A 184 -14.89 -15.20 -2.81
CA CYS A 184 -13.63 -14.56 -3.17
C CYS A 184 -13.45 -14.46 -4.69
N LEU A 185 -13.75 -15.53 -5.43
CA LEU A 185 -13.70 -15.56 -6.90
C LEU A 185 -14.74 -14.64 -7.53
N ASN A 186 -15.97 -14.63 -7.03
CA ASN A 186 -17.01 -13.72 -7.51
C ASN A 186 -16.63 -12.26 -7.32
N ASN A 187 -15.96 -11.94 -6.20
CA ASN A 187 -15.43 -10.60 -5.93
C ASN A 187 -14.07 -10.32 -6.60
N SER A 188 -13.50 -11.29 -7.33
CA SER A 188 -12.25 -11.11 -8.10
C SER A 188 -12.48 -10.43 -9.44
N HIS A 189 -13.68 -10.58 -9.97
CA HIS A 189 -14.12 -9.92 -11.19
C HIS A 189 -14.89 -8.67 -10.80
N VAL A 190 -14.51 -7.52 -11.34
CA VAL A 190 -15.40 -6.36 -11.30
C VAL A 190 -16.40 -6.61 -12.42
N PRO A 191 -17.72 -6.67 -12.14
CA PRO A 191 -18.72 -6.67 -13.19
C PRO A 191 -18.43 -5.50 -14.12
N ASP A 192 -18.57 -5.70 -15.43
CA ASP A 192 -18.35 -4.64 -16.41
C ASP A 192 -18.99 -3.34 -15.92
N LEU A 193 -18.17 -2.31 -15.68
CA LEU A 193 -18.64 -1.03 -15.15
C LEU A 193 -19.66 -0.38 -16.10
N ALA A 194 -19.67 -0.77 -17.38
CA ALA A 194 -20.72 -0.39 -18.33
C ALA A 194 -22.13 -0.87 -17.87
N ALA A 195 -22.22 -2.01 -17.18
CA ALA A 195 -23.48 -2.51 -16.61
C ALA A 195 -23.91 -1.71 -15.36
N TYR A 196 -22.96 -1.13 -14.62
CA TYR A 196 -23.27 -0.28 -13.45
C TYR A 196 -23.60 1.16 -13.86
N ASP A 197 -22.98 1.66 -14.95
CA ASP A 197 -23.27 2.96 -15.55
C ASP A 197 -24.73 3.05 -16.03
N PHE A 198 -25.35 1.92 -16.42
CA PHE A 198 -26.79 1.83 -16.73
C PHE A 198 -27.68 2.15 -15.52
N TYR A 199 -27.34 1.68 -14.32
CA TYR A 199 -28.12 1.94 -13.09
C TYR A 199 -27.95 3.39 -12.60
N LEU A 200 -26.78 3.99 -12.80
CA LEU A 200 -26.54 5.39 -12.43
C LEU A 200 -27.11 6.36 -13.47
N ARG A 201 -27.08 6.04 -14.76
CA ARG A 201 -27.73 6.87 -15.81
C ARG A 201 -29.26 6.79 -15.79
N SER A 202 -29.83 5.69 -15.32
CA SER A 202 -31.28 5.59 -15.13
C SER A 202 -31.78 6.33 -13.88
N SER A 203 -30.88 6.70 -12.96
CA SER A 203 -31.20 7.49 -11.76
C SER A 203 -30.70 8.94 -11.78
N ALA A 204 -29.71 9.27 -12.64
CA ALA A 204 -29.24 10.63 -12.87
C ALA A 204 -29.79 11.17 -14.20
N GLY A 205 -30.86 11.97 -14.10
CA GLY A 205 -31.32 12.81 -15.20
C GLY A 205 -30.20 13.65 -15.79
N ALA A 206 -30.20 13.77 -17.12
CA ALA A 206 -29.16 14.38 -17.94
C ALA A 206 -28.62 15.72 -17.38
N LEU A 207 -27.34 15.73 -17.02
CA LEU A 207 -26.56 16.96 -16.90
C LEU A 207 -25.42 16.93 -17.92
N ASN A 208 -25.64 17.69 -19.00
CA ASN A 208 -24.60 18.07 -19.95
C ASN A 208 -23.49 18.82 -19.21
N ASN A 209 -22.25 18.40 -19.37
CA ASN A 209 -21.11 19.28 -19.13
C ASN A 209 -19.97 18.96 -20.09
N ASN A 210 -19.87 19.78 -21.13
CA ASN A 210 -18.64 20.04 -21.85
C ASN A 210 -17.66 20.69 -20.88
N ASN A 211 -16.62 19.98 -20.45
CA ASN A 211 -15.40 20.61 -19.96
C ASN A 211 -14.21 19.68 -20.19
N SER A 212 -13.32 20.13 -21.07
CA SER A 212 -12.01 19.55 -21.31
C SER A 212 -11.14 19.68 -20.05
N ILE A 213 -10.92 18.57 -19.35
CA ILE A 213 -9.99 18.52 -18.22
C ILE A 213 -8.58 18.38 -18.79
N ALA A 214 -7.82 19.48 -18.71
CA ALA A 214 -6.39 19.49 -18.99
C ALA A 214 -5.66 18.53 -18.03
N SER A 215 -4.94 17.56 -18.60
CA SER A 215 -4.12 16.60 -17.87
C SER A 215 -2.93 17.31 -17.21
N ARG A 216 -3.05 17.67 -15.93
CA ARG A 216 -1.90 18.08 -15.12
C ARG A 216 -1.12 16.83 -14.69
N ASN A 217 0.15 16.74 -15.11
CA ASN A 217 1.10 15.72 -14.69
C ASN A 217 1.47 15.90 -13.21
N VAL A 218 0.61 15.43 -12.30
CA VAL A 218 0.93 15.30 -10.87
C VAL A 218 0.90 13.81 -10.53
N SER A 219 1.97 13.29 -9.92
CA SER A 219 1.97 11.95 -9.32
C SER A 219 1.00 11.96 -8.14
N HIS A 220 -0.23 11.49 -8.38
CA HIS A 220 -1.24 11.37 -7.34
C HIS A 220 -1.00 10.11 -6.51
N SER A 221 -1.08 10.23 -5.19
CA SER A 221 -1.19 9.09 -4.27
C SER A 221 -2.63 9.02 -3.79
N VAL A 222 -3.23 7.83 -3.81
CA VAL A 222 -4.58 7.56 -3.31
C VAL A 222 -4.44 6.79 -2.01
N ILE A 223 -5.08 7.25 -0.94
CA ILE A 223 -5.11 6.54 0.34
C ILE A 223 -6.40 5.72 0.38
N VAL A 224 -6.27 4.44 0.67
CA VAL A 224 -7.39 3.53 0.92
C VAL A 224 -7.29 3.06 2.36
N ARG A 225 -8.33 3.39 3.13
CA ARG A 225 -8.55 2.80 4.45
C ARG A 225 -9.32 1.51 4.25
N LEU A 226 -8.73 0.40 4.68
CA LEU A 226 -9.30 -0.95 4.63
C LEU A 226 -10.32 -1.13 5.76
#